data_AF-A0A8R7QZE6-F1
#
_entry.id   AF-A0A8R7QZE6-F1
#
_cell.length_a   1.000
_cell.length_b   1.000
_cell.length_c   1.000
_cell.angle_alpha   90.00
_cell.angle_beta   90.00
_cell.angle_gamma   90.00
#
_symmetry.space_group_name_H-M   'P 1'
#
loop_
_entity.id
_entity.type
_entity.pdbx_description
1 polymer ?
#
loop_
_entity_poly.entity_id
_entity_poly.type
_entity_poly.pdbx_seq_one_letter_code
_entity_poly.pdbx_strand_id
1 'polypeptide(L)'
;MNSEHAEDVHRIYNIYAESDFQALDVKMIWVDRLGFDLHVHSEEGIFAVRIPFSRQVSDQKAVKSSFNMMAHHAWEVDKSYATPEFEKVQFLKKVT
;
A
#
# COMPACT_ATOMS: atom_id res chain seq x y z
N MET A 1 -1.66 -11.84 -4.96
CA MET A 1 -1.18 -10.48 -4.63
C MET A 1 0.33 -10.46 -4.49
N ASN A 2 0.93 -11.03 -3.44
CA ASN A 2 2.39 -10.90 -3.21
C ASN A 2 3.30 -11.60 -4.24
N SER A 3 2.83 -12.63 -4.95
CA SER A 3 3.64 -13.33 -5.97
C SER A 3 3.59 -12.68 -7.35
N GLU A 4 2.49 -11.98 -7.67
CA GLU A 4 2.22 -11.44 -9.01
C GLU A 4 2.26 -9.91 -9.06
N HIS A 5 2.04 -9.26 -7.91
CA HIS A 5 1.90 -7.80 -7.77
C HIS A 5 2.86 -7.24 -6.72
N ALA A 6 4.00 -7.88 -6.48
CA ALA A 6 4.96 -7.44 -5.46
C ALA A 6 5.43 -5.99 -5.69
N GLU A 7 5.75 -5.65 -6.95
CA GLU A 7 6.15 -4.30 -7.32
C GLU A 7 5.04 -3.27 -7.09
N ASP A 8 3.79 -3.61 -7.41
CA ASP A 8 2.65 -2.73 -7.18
C ASP A 8 2.40 -2.52 -5.69
N VAL A 9 2.50 -3.57 -4.88
CA VAL A 9 2.39 -3.47 -3.41
C VAL A 9 3.47 -2.56 -2.84
N HIS A 10 4.71 -2.71 -3.29
CA HIS A 10 5.81 -1.86 -2.85
C HIS A 10 5.63 -0.40 -3.30
N ARG A 11 5.18 -0.18 -4.54
CA ARG A 11 4.92 1.17 -5.06
C ARG A 11 3.77 1.84 -4.31
N ILE A 12 2.69 1.09 -4.05
CA ILE A 12 1.57 1.58 -3.25
C ILE A 12 2.08 2.01 -1.87
N TYR A 13 2.91 1.22 -1.19
CA TYR A 13 3.48 1.64 0.09
C TYR A 13 4.23 2.98 -0.02
N ASN A 14 5.16 3.11 -0.97
CA ASN A 14 5.96 4.33 -1.15
C ASN A 14 5.11 5.59 -1.44
N ILE A 15 3.99 5.43 -2.14
CA ILE A 15 3.13 6.54 -2.54
C ILE A 15 2.08 6.88 -1.47
N TYR A 16 1.51 5.87 -0.81
CA TYR A 16 0.38 6.04 0.12
C TYR A 16 0.76 6.09 1.59
N ALA A 17 1.97 5.67 1.98
CA ALA A 17 2.47 5.78 3.33
C ALA A 17 3.57 6.85 3.42
N GLU A 18 3.61 7.55 4.54
CA GLU A 18 4.73 8.43 4.90
C GLU A 18 5.66 7.65 5.82
N SER A 19 6.94 7.53 5.44
CA SER A 19 7.91 6.78 6.22
C SER A 19 9.29 7.44 6.18
N ASP A 20 9.93 7.51 7.33
CA ASP A 20 11.27 8.10 7.49
C ASP A 20 12.42 7.13 7.17
N PHE A 21 12.09 5.89 6.79
CA PHE A 21 13.05 4.82 6.51
C PHE A 21 12.82 4.20 5.12
N GLN A 22 13.86 3.56 4.59
CA GLN A 22 13.78 2.84 3.32
C GLN A 22 13.22 1.43 3.54
N ALA A 23 12.15 1.08 2.80
CA ALA A 23 11.65 -0.29 2.75
C ALA A 23 12.56 -1.19 1.90
N LEU A 24 12.91 -2.36 2.45
CA LEU A 24 13.63 -3.43 1.77
C LEU A 24 12.67 -4.42 1.11
N ASP A 25 11.53 -4.68 1.74
CA ASP A 25 10.48 -5.57 1.24
C ASP A 25 9.12 -5.16 1.83
N VAL A 26 8.05 -5.36 1.06
CA VAL A 26 6.69 -5.01 1.46
C VAL A 26 5.75 -6.16 1.09
N LYS A 27 5.05 -6.70 2.09
CA LYS A 27 4.12 -7.82 1.90
C LYS A 27 2.72 -7.47 2.37
N MET A 28 1.73 -7.76 1.55
CA MET A 28 0.33 -7.71 1.98
C MET A 28 0.01 -8.94 2.84
N ILE A 29 -0.43 -8.70 4.08
CA ILE A 29 -0.71 -9.75 5.06
C ILE A 29 -2.19 -10.04 5.13
N TRP A 30 -3.02 -9.00 5.02
CA TRP A 30 -4.47 -9.14 5.10
C TRP A 30 -5.18 -8.12 4.22
N VAL A 31 -6.39 -8.48 3.78
CA VAL A 31 -7.29 -7.59 3.05
C VAL A 31 -8.71 -7.78 3.56
N ASP A 32 -9.42 -6.68 3.74
CA ASP A 32 -10.83 -6.68 4.09
C ASP A 32 -11.60 -5.63 3.27
N ARG A 33 -12.85 -5.37 3.66
CA ARG A 33 -13.74 -4.44 2.96
C ARG A 33 -13.32 -2.95 3.01
N LEU A 34 -12.36 -2.58 3.84
CA LEU A 34 -11.91 -1.20 4.06
C LEU A 34 -10.50 -0.94 3.52
N GLY A 35 -9.74 -1.97 3.14
CA GLY A 35 -8.36 -1.82 2.70
C GLY A 35 -7.53 -3.07 2.99
N PHE A 36 -6.22 -2.87 3.12
CA PHE A 36 -5.27 -3.95 3.35
C PHE A 36 -4.16 -3.56 4.32
N ASP A 37 -3.66 -4.56 5.03
CA ASP A 37 -2.54 -4.46 5.96
C ASP A 37 -1.26 -4.95 5.30
N LEU A 38 -0.20 -4.16 5.43
CA LEU A 38 1.12 -4.47 4.91
C LEU A 38 2.11 -4.67 6.05
N HIS A 39 3.03 -5.62 5.88
CA HIS A 39 4.28 -5.64 6.61
C HIS A 39 5.39 -5.04 5.75
N VAL A 40 6.09 -4.07 6.32
CA VAL A 40 7.19 -3.36 5.72
C VAL A 40 8.45 -3.76 6.46
N HIS A 41 9.38 -4.39 5.75
CA HIS A 41 10.67 -4.76 6.27
C HIS A 41 11.66 -3.62 5.98
N SER A 42 12.37 -3.16 6.99
CA SER A 42 13.48 -2.21 6.85
C SER A 42 14.68 -2.66 7.68
N GLU A 43 15.79 -1.93 7.60
CA GLU A 43 16.95 -2.17 8.47
C GLU A 43 16.62 -1.95 9.96
N GLU A 44 15.60 -1.15 10.26
CA GLU A 44 15.20 -0.79 11.62
C GLU A 44 14.24 -1.81 12.27
N GLY A 45 13.66 -2.71 11.47
CA GLY A 45 12.74 -3.75 11.94
C GLY A 45 11.59 -4.03 10.97
N ILE A 46 10.51 -4.60 11.50
CA ILE A 46 9.29 -4.88 10.74
C ILE A 46 8.18 -3.96 11.23
N PHE A 47 7.53 -3.27 10.32
CA PHE A 47 6.44 -2.34 10.61
C PHE A 47 5.14 -2.83 9.96
N ALA A 48 4.03 -2.66 10.67
CA ALA A 48 2.69 -2.86 10.14
C ALA A 48 2.09 -1.51 9.77
N VAL A 49 1.54 -1.42 8.56
CA VAL A 49 0.83 -0.24 8.07
C VAL A 49 -0.47 -0.63 7.40
N ARG A 50 -1.52 0.15 7.65
CA ARG A 50 -2.86 -0.05 7.07
C ARG A 50 -3.08 0.95 5.95
N ILE A 51 -3.33 0.47 4.74
CA ILE A 51 -3.69 1.31 3.61
C ILE A 51 -5.19 1.18 3.34
N PRO A 52 -5.97 2.27 3.48
CA PRO A 52 -7.41 2.23 3.23
C PRO A 52 -7.71 2.24 1.72
N PHE A 53 -8.81 1.59 1.33
CA PHE A 53 -9.44 1.87 0.04
C PHE A 53 -10.09 3.26 0.07
N SER A 54 -10.23 3.89 -1.09
CA SER A 54 -10.96 5.17 -1.22
C SER A 54 -12.43 5.07 -0.83
N ARG A 55 -13.01 3.86 -0.88
CA ARG A 55 -14.37 3.54 -0.43
C ARG A 55 -14.46 2.11 0.07
N GLN A 56 -15.43 1.84 0.94
CA GLN A 56 -15.75 0.48 1.35
C GLN A 56 -16.16 -0.36 0.12
N VAL A 57 -15.64 -1.59 0.05
CA VAL A 57 -15.95 -2.56 -1.00
C VAL A 57 -16.89 -3.65 -0.51
N SER A 58 -17.74 -4.17 -1.41
CA SER A 58 -18.82 -5.13 -1.09
C SER A 58 -18.45 -6.59 -1.36
N ASP A 59 -17.50 -6.83 -2.26
CA ASP A 59 -17.22 -8.17 -2.80
C ASP A 59 -15.77 -8.29 -3.29
N GLN A 60 -15.38 -9.52 -3.62
CA GLN A 60 -14.01 -9.83 -4.05
C GLN A 60 -13.63 -9.15 -5.38
N LYS A 61 -14.59 -8.94 -6.29
CA LYS A 61 -14.32 -8.26 -7.56
C LYS A 61 -14.04 -6.78 -7.31
N ALA A 62 -14.78 -6.16 -6.41
CA ALA A 62 -14.55 -4.80 -5.97
C ALA A 62 -13.19 -4.64 -5.26
N VAL A 63 -12.77 -5.60 -4.42
CA VAL A 63 -11.42 -5.62 -3.82
C VAL A 63 -10.33 -5.58 -4.92
N LYS A 64 -10.43 -6.49 -5.91
CA LYS A 64 -9.45 -6.54 -7.01
C LYS A 64 -9.45 -5.24 -7.83
N SER A 65 -10.64 -4.72 -8.14
CA SER A 65 -10.77 -3.46 -8.89
C SER A 65 -10.18 -2.28 -8.13
N SER A 66 -10.44 -2.17 -6.83
CA SER A 66 -9.89 -1.10 -5.99
C SER A 66 -8.37 -1.20 -5.91
N PHE A 67 -7.83 -2.40 -5.71
CA PHE A 67 -6.38 -2.61 -5.72
C PHE A 67 -5.74 -2.18 -7.05
N ASN A 68 -6.29 -2.63 -8.19
CA ASN A 68 -5.77 -2.29 -9.51
C ASN A 68 -5.80 -0.78 -9.78
N MET A 69 -6.87 -0.10 -9.36
CA MET A 69 -6.97 1.36 -9.47
C MET A 69 -5.90 2.06 -8.64
N MET A 70 -5.66 1.61 -7.42
CA MET A 70 -4.60 2.16 -6.56
C MET A 70 -3.21 1.90 -7.12
N ALA A 71 -2.95 0.70 -7.68
CA ALA A 71 -1.69 0.35 -8.31
C ALA A 71 -1.42 1.21 -9.55
N HIS A 72 -2.44 1.43 -10.39
CA HIS A 72 -2.35 2.31 -11.54
C HIS A 72 -2.05 3.75 -11.13
N HIS A 73 -2.79 4.29 -10.16
CA HIS A 73 -2.55 5.64 -9.66
C HIS A 73 -1.15 5.78 -9.05
N ALA A 74 -0.69 4.79 -8.28
CA ALA A 74 0.67 4.78 -7.74
C ALA A 74 1.73 4.81 -8.85
N TRP A 75 1.48 4.11 -9.96
CA TRP A 75 2.36 4.14 -11.13
C TRP A 75 2.36 5.50 -11.83
N GLU A 76 1.20 6.15 -11.97
CA GLU A 76 1.12 7.50 -12.55
C GLU A 76 1.89 8.51 -11.69
N VAL A 77 1.77 8.43 -10.37
CA VAL A 77 2.52 9.30 -9.45
C VAL A 77 4.03 9.00 -9.50
N ASP A 78 4.44 7.72 -9.50
CA ASP A 78 5.85 7.32 -9.62
C ASP A 78 6.50 7.83 -10.92
N LYS A 79 5.72 7.92 -12.00
CA LYS A 79 6.17 8.44 -13.30
C LYS A 79 5.96 9.94 -13.47
N SER A 80 5.53 10.64 -12.43
CA SER A 80 5.24 12.08 -12.46
C SER A 80 4.18 12.47 -13.50
N TYR A 81 3.28 11.55 -13.86
CA TYR A 81 2.10 11.83 -14.68
C TYR A 81 0.94 12.41 -13.85
N ALA A 82 0.93 12.14 -12.54
CA ALA A 82 -0.06 12.65 -11.59
C ALA A 82 0.62 13.13 -10.30
N THR A 83 -0.05 14.03 -9.57
CA THR A 83 0.35 14.45 -8.23
C THR A 83 -0.49 13.71 -7.19
N PRO A 84 0.09 13.27 -6.06
CA PRO A 84 -0.68 12.64 -4.99
C PRO A 84 -1.49 13.70 -4.24
N GLU A 85 -2.74 13.93 -4.68
CA GLU A 85 -3.68 14.87 -4.06
C GLU A 85 -4.43 14.24 -2.87
N PHE A 86 -3.70 13.61 -1.95
CA PHE A 86 -4.26 12.95 -0.77
C PHE A 86 -3.28 12.95 0.41
N GLU A 87 -3.80 12.79 1.63
CA GLU A 87 -2.97 12.63 2.83
C GLU A 87 -2.43 11.20 2.92
N LYS A 88 -1.11 11.07 3.02
CA LYS A 88 -0.46 9.78 3.22
C LYS A 88 -0.72 9.24 4.63
N VAL A 89 -0.72 7.92 4.74
CA VAL A 89 -0.82 7.22 6.03
C VAL A 89 0.47 7.41 6.83
N GLN A 90 0.36 8.02 8.01
CA GLN A 90 1.52 8.29 8.88
C GLN A 90 1.74 7.21 9.95
N PHE A 91 0.74 6.36 10.21
CA PHE A 91 0.79 5.42 11.32
C PHE A 91 1.45 4.09 10.92
N LEU A 92 2.74 3.96 11.25
CA LEU A 92 3.50 2.71 11.14
C LEU A 92 3.73 2.15 12.54
N LYS A 93 3.21 0.94 12.79
CA LYS A 93 3.37 0.25 14.07
C LYS A 93 4.55 -0.71 13.98
N LYS A 94 5.61 -0.49 14.76
CA LYS A 94 6.70 -1.48 14.88
C LYS A 94 6.15 -2.80 15.47
N VAL A 95 6.44 -3.90 14.81
CA VAL A 95 6.02 -5.26 15.17
C VAL A 95 7.16 -6.04 15.82
N THR A 96 8.38 -5.82 15.35
CA THR A 96 9.62 -6.46 15.82
C THR A 96 10.73 -5.44 15.89
#